data_AF-A0AA37IY13-F1
#
_entry.id   AF-A0AA37IY13-F1
#
_cell.length_a   1.000
_cell.length_b   1.000
_cell.length_c   1.000
_cell.angle_alpha   90.00
_cell.angle_beta   90.00
_cell.angle_gamma   90.00
#
_symmetry.space_group_name_H-M   'P 1'
#
loop_
_entity.id
_entity.type
_entity.pdbx_description
1 polymer ?
#
loop_
_entity_poly.entity_id
_entity_poly.type
_entity_poly.pdbx_seq_one_letter_code
_entity_poly.pdbx_strand_id
1 'polypeptide(L)' 'MKNLPNGIKWLILVLILALMAWLVLLVNDRASRVEMPPPDNLFGIYENAAGEE' A
#
# COMPACT_ATOMS: atom_id res chain seq x y z
N MET A 1 -24.76 12.90 20.15
CA MET A 1 -23.62 11.98 20.38
C MET A 1 -23.22 11.87 21.87
N LYS A 2 -24.16 11.98 22.83
CA LYS A 2 -23.83 12.01 24.26
C LYS A 2 -23.91 10.65 24.98
N ASN A 3 -24.52 9.62 24.36
CA ASN A 3 -24.88 8.38 25.07
C ASN A 3 -24.39 7.08 24.39
N LEU A 4 -23.38 7.13 23.50
CA LEU A 4 -22.87 5.88 22.90
C LEU A 4 -21.98 5.15 23.91
N PRO A 5 -22.25 3.87 24.23
CA PRO A 5 -21.38 3.06 25.09
C PRO A 5 -19.94 3.06 24.56
N ASN A 6 -18.96 3.16 25.45
CA ASN A 6 -17.55 3.22 25.04
C ASN A 6 -17.11 1.99 24.24
N GLY A 7 -17.65 0.80 24.54
CA GLY A 7 -17.39 -0.40 23.73
C GLY A 7 -17.80 -0.25 22.27
N ILE A 8 -18.94 0.41 21.99
CA ILE A 8 -19.41 0.64 20.62
C ILE A 8 -18.53 1.68 19.92
N LYS A 9 -18.05 2.71 20.62
CA LYS A 9 -17.10 3.68 20.05
C LYS A 9 -15.80 3.01 19.62
N TRP A 10 -15.26 2.13 20.47
CA TRP A 10 -14.06 1.37 20.16
C TRP A 10 -14.28 0.39 19.00
N LEU A 11 -15.43 -0.28 18.97
CA LEU A 11 -15.79 -1.17 17.87
C LEU A 11 -15.84 -0.41 16.53
N ILE A 12 -16.47 0.77 16.50
CA ILE A 12 -16.50 1.62 15.29
C ILE A 12 -15.08 1.99 14.85
N LEU A 13 -14.21 2.36 15.79
CA LEU A 13 -12.83 2.70 15.48
C LEU A 13 -12.08 1.50 14.87
N VAL A 14 -12.18 0.33 15.49
CA VAL A 14 -11.55 -0.91 14.98
C VAL A 14 -12.09 -1.27 13.59
N LEU A 15 -13.39 -1.10 13.37
CA LEU A 15 -14.02 -1.39 12.10
C LEU A 15 -13.51 -0.46 10.99
N ILE A 16 -13.36 0.83 11.27
CA ILE A 16 -12.77 1.81 10.35
C ILE A 16 -11.31 1.46 10.05
N LEU A 17 -10.51 1.12 11.06
CA LEU A 17 -9.11 0.74 10.87
C LEU A 17 -8.96 -0.53 10.02
N ALA A 18 -9.79 -1.54 10.26
CA ALA A 18 -9.80 -2.76 9.46
C ALA A 18 -10.19 -2.49 8.01
N LEU A 19 -11.16 -1.62 7.77
CA LEU A 19 -11.56 -1.18 6.42
C LEU A 19 -10.41 -0.47 5.70
N MET A 20 -9.71 0.43 6.38
CA MET A 20 -8.55 1.13 5.83
C MET A 20 -7.42 0.17 5.49
N ALA A 21 -7.11 -0.77 6.37
CA ALA A 21 -6.09 -1.80 6.12
C ALA A 21 -6.44 -2.68 4.92
N TRP A 22 -7.71 -3.08 4.79
CA TRP A 22 -8.19 -3.86 3.66
C TRP A 22 -8.03 -3.13 2.32
N LEU A 23 -8.36 -1.84 2.30
CA LEU A 23 -8.22 -1.02 1.09
C LEU A 23 -6.75 -0.87 0.65
N VAL A 24 -5.81 -0.79 1.60
CA VAL A 24 -4.37 -0.76 1.27
C VAL A 24 -3.94 -2.05 0.58
N LEU A 25 -4.35 -3.21 1.08
CA LEU A 25 -4.03 -4.49 0.47
C LEU A 25 -4.59 -4.61 -0.95
N LEU A 26 -5.86 -4.21 -1.15
CA LEU A 26 -6.52 -4.25 -2.45
C LEU A 26 -5.79 -3.39 -3.50
N VAL A 27 -5.31 -2.21 -3.10
CA VAL A 27 -4.56 -1.31 -4.00
C VAL A 27 -3.16 -1.86 -4.26
N ASN A 28 -2.51 -2.46 -3.26
CA ASN A 28 -1.17 -3.02 -3.39
C ASN A 28 -1.13 -4.20 -4.39
N ASP A 29 -2.14 -5.06 -4.39
CA ASP A 29 -2.26 -6.16 -5.36
C ASP A 29 -2.35 -5.65 -6.81
N ARG A 30 -2.91 -4.46 -7.01
CA ARG A 30 -2.97 -3.81 -8.33
C ARG A 30 -1.65 -3.13 -8.69
N ALA A 31 -1.04 -2.40 -7.76
CA ALA A 31 0.19 -1.67 -8.00
C ALA A 31 1.40 -2.61 -8.20
N SER A 32 1.41 -3.76 -7.52
CA SER A 32 2.51 -4.73 -7.61
C SER A 32 2.60 -5.44 -8.96
N ARG A 33 1.56 -5.42 -9.79
CA ARG A 33 1.56 -6.06 -11.13
C ARG A 33 2.17 -5.18 -12.21
N VAL A 34 2.64 -3.99 -11.84
CA VAL A 34 3.33 -3.11 -12.78
C VAL A 34 4.74 -3.64 -12.94
N GLU A 35 5.04 -4.19 -14.12
CA GLU A 35 6.41 -4.40 -14.57
C GLU A 35 7.09 -3.04 -14.60
N MET A 36 8.09 -2.84 -13.75
CA MET A 36 8.84 -1.60 -13.77
C MET A 36 9.71 -1.57 -15.03
N PRO A 37 9.64 -0.50 -15.83
CA PRO A 37 10.53 -0.37 -16.98
C PRO A 37 11.98 -0.36 -16.50
N PRO A 38 12.92 -0.77 -17.37
CA PRO A 38 14.34 -0.67 -17.05
C PRO A 38 14.67 0.76 -16.61
N PRO A 39 15.55 0.92 -15.61
CA PRO A 39 15.92 2.23 -15.11
C PRO A 39 16.48 3.08 -16.26
N ASP A 40 15.97 4.30 -16.41
CA ASP A 40 16.45 5.22 -17.44
C ASP A 40 17.90 5.59 -17.14
N ASN A 41 18.81 5.09 -17.96
CA ASN A 41 20.25 5.25 -17.79
C ASN A 41 20.85 6.31 -18.73
N LEU A 42 20.03 7.22 -19.29
CA LEU A 42 20.47 8.26 -20.22
C LEU A 42 21.66 9.11 -19.71
N PHE A 43 21.75 9.32 -18.39
CA PHE A 43 22.83 10.09 -17.76
C PHE A 43 23.95 9.22 -17.15
N GLY A 44 23.88 7.88 -17.28
CA GLY A 44 24.91 6.95 -16.81
C GLY A 44 25.08 6.89 -15.28
N ILE A 45 24.04 7.27 -14.51
CA ILE A 45 24.11 7.40 -13.04
C ILE A 45 23.73 6.08 -12.33
N TYR A 46 23.01 5.19 -13.01
CA TYR A 46 22.65 3.88 -12.47
C TYR A 46 23.67 2.83 -12.91
N GLU A 47 24.17 2.05 -11.96
CA GLU A 47 24.92 0.84 -12.25
C GLU A 47 23.91 -0.21 -12.75
N ASN A 48 24.14 -0.77 -13.95
CA ASN A 48 23.30 -1.85 -14.45
C ASN A 48 23.30 -2.96 -13.41
N ALA A 49 22.13 -3.35 -12.90
CA ALA A 49 22.03 -4.52 -12.06
C ALA A 49 22.47 -5.71 -12.91
N ALA A 50 23.68 -6.20 -12.69
CA ALA A 50 24.21 -7.36 -13.38
C ALA A 50 23.33 -8.57 -13.04
N GLY A 51 22.43 -8.94 -13.93
CA GLY A 51 21.51 -10.03 -13.66
C GLY A 51 20.45 -10.30 -14.72
N GLU A 52 20.72 -10.08 -16.01
CA GLU A 52 19.95 -10.69 -17.09
C GLU A 52 20.92 -11.07 -18.22
N GLU A 53 21.11 -12.39 -18.42
CA GLU A 53 21.75 -12.98 -19.60
C GLU A 53 20.77 -13.03 -20.78
#